data_AF-A0A3C1L7G5-F1
#
_entry.id   AF-A0A3C1L7G5-F1
#
_cell.length_a   1.000
_cell.length_b   1.000
_cell.length_c   1.000
_cell.angle_alpha   90.00
_cell.angle_beta   90.00
_cell.angle_gamma   90.00
#
_symmetry.space_group_name_H-M   'P 1'
#
loop_
_entity.id
_entity.type
_entity.pdbx_description
1 polymer ?
#
loop_
_entity_poly.entity_id
_entity_poly.type
_entity_poly.pdbx_seq_one_letter_code
_entity_poly.pdbx_strand_id
1 'polypeptide(L)'
;MPASIALIAHPLVLDVVERSLWPKKTTFQLHLSQSIAIGPQSPAQHLHRDHWCFDFFPFPRDVDVEVSTIWALNDFSEVNGATRVVPDSHRTPDDRRYEPADTVPAEMPRGSVVLYLGSTVHGGGANRSDRTRVGINVDYVLGWLRQEENQYLSYSLDEVRAMPERVQRLLGYEPGAYALGYLDGGRSPMTLLTGGNEGFQTFAPR
;
A
#
# COMPACT_ATOMS: atom_id res chain seq x y z
N MET A 1 7.89 20.26 -5.55
CA MET A 1 6.88 19.28 -5.08
C MET A 1 7.60 17.97 -4.79
N PRO A 2 7.47 17.36 -3.61
CA PRO A 2 8.28 16.18 -3.27
C PRO A 2 7.94 15.01 -4.19
N ALA A 3 8.99 14.32 -4.68
CA ALA A 3 8.90 13.30 -5.73
C ALA A 3 8.03 12.08 -5.35
N SER A 4 7.82 11.82 -4.06
CA SER A 4 7.00 10.70 -3.56
C SER A 4 5.51 10.86 -3.83
N ILE A 5 4.98 12.09 -3.86
CA ILE A 5 3.56 12.35 -4.17
C ILE A 5 3.19 11.79 -5.54
N ALA A 6 4.09 11.88 -6.52
CA ALA A 6 3.85 11.37 -7.87
C ALA A 6 3.75 9.83 -7.91
N LEU A 7 4.45 9.13 -7.00
CA LEU A 7 4.37 7.67 -6.87
C LEU A 7 3.09 7.26 -6.12
N ILE A 8 2.79 7.94 -5.01
CA ILE A 8 1.58 7.73 -4.20
C ILE A 8 0.30 8.02 -5.00
N ALA A 9 0.32 9.05 -5.84
CA ALA A 9 -0.85 9.47 -6.61
C ALA A 9 -0.80 9.02 -8.08
N HIS A 10 0.07 8.05 -8.43
CA HIS A 10 0.26 7.67 -9.83
C HIS A 10 -1.06 7.17 -10.45
N PRO A 11 -1.60 7.82 -11.51
CA PRO A 11 -2.95 7.56 -11.99
C PRO A 11 -3.22 6.09 -12.33
N LEU A 12 -2.32 5.47 -13.11
CA LEU A 12 -2.45 4.06 -13.49
C LEU A 12 -2.41 3.11 -12.28
N VAL A 13 -1.58 3.40 -11.27
CA VAL A 13 -1.47 2.54 -10.09
C VAL A 13 -2.75 2.61 -9.29
N LEU A 14 -3.25 3.82 -9.06
CA LEU A 14 -4.48 4.00 -8.29
C LEU A 14 -5.72 3.45 -9.02
N ASP A 15 -5.75 3.46 -10.35
CA ASP A 15 -6.80 2.81 -11.12
C ASP A 15 -6.75 1.27 -10.98
N VAL A 16 -5.56 0.69 -10.88
CA VAL A 16 -5.39 -0.75 -10.58
C VAL A 16 -5.81 -1.05 -9.15
N VAL A 17 -5.35 -0.26 -8.17
CA VAL A 17 -5.72 -0.40 -6.75
C VAL A 17 -7.24 -0.34 -6.55
N GLU A 18 -7.91 0.63 -7.17
CA GLU A 18 -9.37 0.76 -7.12
C GLU A 18 -10.08 -0.50 -7.63
N ARG A 19 -9.55 -1.14 -8.67
CA ARG A 19 -10.15 -2.35 -9.26
C ARG A 19 -9.78 -3.64 -8.53
N SER A 20 -8.62 -3.66 -7.86
CA SER A 20 -8.08 -4.84 -7.18
C SER A 20 -8.61 -4.98 -5.76
N LEU A 21 -8.74 -3.87 -5.02
CA LEU A 21 -9.30 -3.90 -3.67
C LEU A 21 -10.79 -4.23 -3.69
N TRP A 22 -11.27 -4.86 -2.61
CA TRP A 22 -12.64 -5.37 -2.49
C TRP A 22 -13.70 -4.43 -3.11
N PRO A 23 -14.48 -4.88 -4.11
CA PRO A 23 -15.33 -3.99 -4.90
C PRO A 23 -16.49 -3.35 -4.12
N LYS A 24 -16.82 -3.83 -2.91
CA LYS A 24 -17.87 -3.27 -2.07
C LYS A 24 -17.35 -2.23 -1.05
N LYS A 25 -16.07 -1.87 -1.13
CA LYS A 25 -15.48 -0.83 -0.30
C LYS A 25 -16.11 0.54 -0.57
N THR A 26 -16.17 1.39 0.45
CA THR A 26 -16.52 2.81 0.28
C THR A 26 -15.36 3.59 -0.33
N THR A 27 -14.15 3.32 0.13
CA THR A 27 -12.91 3.98 -0.30
C THR A 27 -11.69 3.13 0.08
N PHE A 28 -10.51 3.58 -0.33
CA PHE A 28 -9.22 3.08 0.11
C PHE A 28 -8.30 4.26 0.49
N GLN A 29 -7.22 3.97 1.22
CA GLN A 29 -6.27 4.95 1.71
C GLN A 29 -4.84 4.44 1.60
N LEU A 30 -3.87 5.35 1.70
CA LEU A 30 -2.45 5.01 1.81
C LEU A 30 -2.24 4.22 3.11
N HIS A 31 -1.64 3.04 3.04
CA HIS A 31 -1.31 2.22 4.20
C HIS A 31 0.03 2.64 4.81
N LEU A 32 1.05 2.76 3.95
CA LEU A 32 2.40 3.21 4.30
C LEU A 32 3.15 3.72 3.06
N SER A 33 4.21 4.49 3.31
CA SER A 33 5.22 4.79 2.29
C SER A 33 6.63 4.67 2.85
N GLN A 34 7.42 3.70 2.38
CA GLN A 34 8.72 3.37 2.97
C GLN A 34 9.81 3.20 1.92
N SER A 35 11.03 3.60 2.24
CA SER A 35 12.21 3.25 1.43
C SER A 35 12.78 1.92 1.92
N ILE A 36 12.95 0.96 1.01
CA ILE A 36 13.56 -0.34 1.29
C ILE A 36 14.93 -0.39 0.62
N ALA A 37 15.97 -0.54 1.43
CA ALA A 37 17.35 -0.73 0.98
C ALA A 37 17.84 -2.12 1.36
N ILE A 38 18.16 -2.95 0.37
CA ILE A 38 18.77 -4.27 0.56
C ILE A 38 20.25 -4.16 0.23
N GLY A 39 21.10 -4.16 1.27
CA GLY A 39 22.55 -4.02 1.14
C GLY A 39 23.23 -5.25 0.53
N PRO A 40 24.51 -5.13 0.12
CA PRO A 40 25.30 -6.26 -0.38
C PRO A 40 25.28 -7.46 0.57
N GLN A 41 25.17 -8.66 0.03
CA GLN A 41 25.17 -9.94 0.77
C GLN A 41 24.05 -10.10 1.80
N SER A 42 23.01 -9.26 1.76
CA SER A 42 21.86 -9.38 2.65
C SER A 42 21.07 -10.65 2.32
N PRO A 43 20.63 -11.43 3.33
CA PRO A 43 19.84 -12.63 3.09
C PRO A 43 18.45 -12.28 2.53
N ALA A 44 17.78 -13.28 1.96
CA ALA A 44 16.38 -13.14 1.58
C ALA A 44 15.50 -12.94 2.83
N GLN A 45 14.42 -12.20 2.68
CA GLN A 45 13.38 -12.13 3.71
C GLN A 45 12.64 -13.48 3.81
N HIS A 46 12.03 -13.72 4.96
CA HIS A 46 11.05 -14.79 5.09
C HIS A 46 9.86 -14.51 4.16
N LEU A 47 9.29 -15.57 3.57
CA LEU A 47 8.08 -15.44 2.79
C LEU A 47 6.90 -15.08 3.72
N HIS A 48 6.17 -14.04 3.35
CA HIS A 48 5.05 -13.51 4.13
C HIS A 48 3.96 -12.94 3.24
N ARG A 49 2.84 -12.58 3.87
CA ARG A 49 1.75 -11.81 3.29
C ARG A 49 1.65 -10.50 4.08
N ASP A 50 1.53 -9.36 3.41
CA ASP A 50 1.52 -8.05 4.09
C ASP A 50 0.31 -7.91 5.01
N HIS A 51 -0.85 -8.41 4.59
CA HIS A 51 -2.09 -8.31 5.35
C HIS A 51 -2.09 -9.08 6.68
N TRP A 52 -1.01 -9.83 6.98
CA TRP A 52 -0.81 -10.42 8.30
C TRP A 52 -0.64 -9.38 9.41
N CYS A 53 -0.31 -8.13 9.07
CA CYS A 53 -0.27 -7.02 10.00
C CYS A 53 -1.62 -6.79 10.71
N PHE A 54 -2.74 -7.22 10.11
CA PHE A 54 -4.07 -7.23 10.72
C PHE A 54 -4.28 -8.44 11.63
N ASP A 55 -3.33 -8.71 12.52
CA ASP A 55 -3.36 -9.81 13.50
C ASP A 55 -3.67 -11.19 12.88
N PHE A 56 -3.09 -11.46 11.70
CA PHE A 56 -3.34 -12.68 10.92
C PHE A 56 -4.83 -12.96 10.69
N PHE A 57 -5.66 -11.92 10.69
CA PHE A 57 -7.10 -12.07 10.57
C PHE A 57 -7.47 -12.77 9.25
N PRO A 58 -8.25 -13.86 9.29
CA PRO A 58 -8.56 -14.65 8.11
C PRO A 58 -9.67 -13.97 7.31
N PHE A 59 -9.32 -12.92 6.56
CA PHE A 59 -10.25 -12.25 5.67
C PHE A 59 -10.89 -13.26 4.70
N PRO A 60 -12.19 -13.09 4.36
CA PRO A 60 -12.80 -13.89 3.31
C PRO A 60 -12.00 -13.79 2.01
N ARG A 61 -11.93 -14.88 1.24
CA ARG A 61 -11.07 -14.99 0.05
C ARG A 61 -11.41 -14.00 -1.06
N ASP A 62 -12.65 -13.49 -1.09
CA ASP A 62 -13.12 -12.49 -2.03
C ASP A 62 -12.95 -11.05 -1.52
N VAL A 63 -12.32 -10.85 -0.36
CA VAL A 63 -12.09 -9.55 0.28
C VAL A 63 -10.59 -9.25 0.24
N ASP A 64 -10.14 -8.70 -0.88
CA ASP A 64 -8.80 -8.15 -1.00
C ASP A 64 -8.71 -6.81 -0.25
N VAL A 65 -7.92 -6.81 0.81
CA VAL A 65 -7.84 -5.70 1.77
C VAL A 65 -6.71 -4.72 1.51
N GLU A 66 -5.71 -5.16 0.77
CA GLU A 66 -4.45 -4.45 0.61
C GLU A 66 -3.85 -4.70 -0.78
N VAL A 67 -3.24 -3.67 -1.35
CA VAL A 67 -2.42 -3.74 -2.57
C VAL A 67 -1.10 -3.06 -2.28
N SER A 68 -0.01 -3.80 -2.43
CA SER A 68 1.34 -3.31 -2.20
C SER A 68 2.00 -2.95 -3.52
N THR A 69 2.84 -1.92 -3.52
CA THR A 69 3.59 -1.51 -4.72
C THR A 69 5.05 -1.23 -4.40
N ILE A 70 5.97 -1.82 -5.15
CA ILE A 70 7.40 -1.56 -4.98
C ILE A 70 7.95 -0.92 -6.25
N TRP A 71 8.32 0.35 -6.14
CA TRP A 71 8.94 1.14 -7.21
C TRP A 71 10.45 0.96 -7.22
N ALA A 72 11.01 0.64 -8.38
CA ALA A 72 12.44 0.44 -8.58
C ALA A 72 13.19 1.79 -8.64
N LEU A 73 13.99 2.14 -7.61
CA LEU A 73 14.87 3.33 -7.68
C LEU A 73 16.20 3.04 -8.40
N ASN A 74 16.56 1.77 -8.50
CA ASN A 74 17.57 1.21 -9.38
C ASN A 74 17.06 -0.10 -9.98
N ASP A 75 17.79 -0.67 -10.95
CA ASP A 75 17.37 -1.91 -11.61
C ASP A 75 17.25 -3.05 -10.60
N PHE A 76 16.16 -3.81 -10.70
CA PHE A 76 15.94 -5.01 -9.91
C PHE A 76 16.26 -6.23 -10.77
N SER A 77 17.04 -7.14 -10.20
CA SER A 77 17.45 -8.41 -10.81
C SER A 77 17.41 -9.52 -9.79
N GLU A 78 17.36 -10.77 -10.24
CA GLU A 78 17.53 -11.96 -9.41
C GLU A 78 18.82 -11.89 -8.56
N VAL A 79 19.89 -11.29 -9.11
CA VAL A 79 21.20 -11.25 -8.46
C VAL A 79 21.24 -10.23 -7.33
N ASN A 80 20.65 -9.04 -7.50
CA ASN A 80 20.67 -7.99 -6.48
C ASN A 80 19.47 -8.03 -5.51
N GLY A 81 18.74 -9.15 -5.53
CA GLY A 81 17.65 -9.40 -4.60
C GLY A 81 16.38 -8.67 -4.98
N ALA A 82 15.93 -8.75 -6.23
CA ALA A 82 14.58 -8.35 -6.63
C ALA A 82 13.51 -8.92 -5.67
N THR A 83 12.40 -8.22 -5.51
CA THR A 83 11.24 -8.78 -4.78
C THR A 83 10.83 -10.07 -5.45
N ARG A 84 10.58 -11.11 -4.66
CA ARG A 84 10.14 -12.43 -5.12
C ARG A 84 8.68 -12.61 -4.75
N VAL A 85 7.88 -13.10 -5.68
CA VAL A 85 6.45 -13.35 -5.49
C VAL A 85 6.15 -14.82 -5.77
N VAL A 86 5.19 -15.41 -5.07
CA VAL A 86 4.62 -16.71 -5.43
C VAL A 86 3.35 -16.45 -6.24
N PRO A 87 3.35 -16.72 -7.56
CA PRO A 87 2.16 -16.54 -8.39
C PRO A 87 0.97 -17.34 -7.85
N ASP A 88 -0.23 -16.79 -7.96
CA ASP A 88 -1.51 -17.40 -7.54
C ASP A 88 -1.64 -17.74 -6.03
N SER A 89 -0.64 -17.44 -5.20
CA SER A 89 -0.68 -17.73 -3.75
C SER A 89 -1.79 -17.01 -2.98
N HIS A 90 -2.28 -15.88 -3.49
CA HIS A 90 -3.47 -15.16 -2.98
C HIS A 90 -4.76 -16.00 -3.00
N ARG A 91 -4.82 -17.04 -3.85
CA ARG A 91 -5.97 -17.94 -4.01
C ARG A 91 -5.87 -19.20 -3.14
N THR A 92 -4.74 -19.40 -2.48
CA THR A 92 -4.50 -20.62 -1.68
C THR A 92 -4.85 -20.41 -0.21
N PRO A 93 -5.11 -21.50 0.54
CA PRO A 93 -5.27 -21.45 1.99
C PRO A 93 -4.10 -20.76 2.71
N ASP A 94 -4.36 -20.15 3.86
CA ASP A 94 -3.34 -19.36 4.57
C ASP A 94 -2.24 -20.24 5.17
N ASP A 95 -2.58 -21.48 5.51
CA ASP A 95 -1.66 -22.50 6.04
C ASP A 95 -0.80 -23.18 4.96
N ARG A 96 -1.04 -22.87 3.68
CA ARG A 96 -0.19 -23.33 2.58
C ARG A 96 1.21 -22.76 2.75
N ARG A 97 2.19 -23.64 2.89
CA ARG A 97 3.61 -23.30 2.91
C ARG A 97 4.18 -23.29 1.49
N TYR A 98 5.12 -22.38 1.28
CA TYR A 98 5.86 -22.19 0.04
C TYR A 98 7.34 -22.18 0.32
N GLU A 99 8.10 -22.68 -0.64
CA GLU A 99 9.55 -22.70 -0.62
C GLU A 99 10.10 -21.61 -1.56
N PRO A 100 11.37 -21.20 -1.41
CA PRO A 100 11.99 -20.25 -2.34
C PRO A 100 11.89 -20.67 -3.81
N ALA A 101 11.85 -21.98 -4.11
CA ALA A 101 11.69 -22.49 -5.47
C ALA A 101 10.31 -22.23 -6.09
N ASP A 102 9.28 -21.94 -5.29
CA ASP A 102 7.93 -21.60 -5.76
C ASP A 102 7.80 -20.14 -6.19
N THR A 103 8.84 -19.34 -5.95
CA THR A 103 8.80 -17.89 -6.17
C THR A 103 9.46 -17.49 -7.49
N VAL A 104 8.98 -16.41 -8.09
CA VAL A 104 9.58 -15.75 -9.26
C VAL A 104 10.08 -14.34 -8.90
N PRO A 105 11.25 -13.91 -9.39
CA PRO A 105 11.73 -12.56 -9.17
C PRO A 105 11.00 -11.54 -10.04
N ALA A 106 10.64 -10.40 -9.47
CA ALA A 106 10.18 -9.23 -10.20
C ALA A 106 11.38 -8.43 -10.73
N GLU A 107 12.05 -8.97 -11.76
CA GLU A 107 13.16 -8.28 -12.44
C GLU A 107 12.61 -7.15 -13.31
N MET A 108 13.15 -5.95 -13.14
CA MET A 108 12.63 -4.76 -13.82
C MET A 108 13.65 -3.62 -13.81
N PRO A 109 13.68 -2.76 -14.86
CA PRO A 109 14.55 -1.59 -14.87
C PRO A 109 14.05 -0.51 -13.92
N ARG A 110 14.96 0.39 -13.50
CA ARG A 110 14.66 1.60 -12.72
C ARG A 110 13.45 2.35 -13.28
N GLY A 111 12.56 2.78 -12.40
CA GLY A 111 11.32 3.48 -12.72
C GLY A 111 10.12 2.55 -12.95
N SER A 112 10.34 1.25 -13.04
CA SER A 112 9.26 0.24 -13.08
C SER A 112 8.66 0.02 -11.70
N VAL A 113 7.48 -0.62 -11.66
CA VAL A 113 6.76 -0.97 -10.43
C VAL A 113 6.22 -2.38 -10.53
N VAL A 114 6.34 -3.13 -9.44
CA VAL A 114 5.60 -4.39 -9.23
C VAL A 114 4.45 -4.12 -8.27
N LEU A 115 3.29 -4.71 -8.55
CA LEU A 115 2.10 -4.64 -7.71
C LEU A 115 1.66 -6.06 -7.36
N TYR A 116 1.21 -6.26 -6.13
CA TYR A 116 0.63 -7.53 -5.68
C TYR A 116 -0.41 -7.28 -4.59
N LEU A 117 -1.32 -8.23 -4.40
CA LEU A 117 -2.32 -8.18 -3.32
C LEU A 117 -1.61 -8.48 -1.99
N GLY A 118 -2.04 -7.86 -0.89
CA GLY A 118 -1.48 -8.13 0.45
C GLY A 118 -1.63 -9.60 0.89
N SER A 119 -2.53 -10.36 0.25
CA SER A 119 -2.70 -11.81 0.41
C SER A 119 -1.69 -12.66 -0.40
N THR A 120 -0.87 -12.04 -1.24
CA THR A 120 0.14 -12.70 -2.07
C THR A 120 1.38 -12.98 -1.25
N VAL A 121 1.82 -14.25 -1.25
CA VAL A 121 3.06 -14.66 -0.60
C VAL A 121 4.24 -14.10 -1.38
N HIS A 122 5.11 -13.36 -0.69
CA HIS A 122 6.25 -12.68 -1.30
C HIS A 122 7.37 -12.43 -0.27
N GLY A 123 8.47 -11.85 -0.73
CA GLY A 123 9.54 -11.33 0.11
C GLY A 123 10.70 -10.76 -0.71
N GLY A 124 11.51 -9.91 -0.10
CA GLY A 124 12.76 -9.43 -0.70
C GLY A 124 13.74 -10.58 -0.96
N GLY A 125 14.25 -10.70 -2.19
CA GLY A 125 15.27 -11.68 -2.52
C GLY A 125 16.61 -11.39 -1.86
N ALA A 126 17.46 -12.42 -1.76
CA ALA A 126 18.83 -12.26 -1.28
C ALA A 126 19.64 -11.40 -2.25
N ASN A 127 20.33 -10.39 -1.75
CA ASN A 127 21.21 -9.58 -2.57
C ASN A 127 22.60 -10.20 -2.61
N ARG A 128 22.94 -10.84 -3.72
CA ARG A 128 24.24 -11.48 -3.96
C ARG A 128 25.23 -10.57 -4.69
N SER A 129 24.85 -9.32 -4.95
CA SER A 129 25.70 -8.33 -5.61
C SER A 129 26.58 -7.53 -4.62
N ASP A 130 27.36 -6.61 -5.15
CA ASP A 130 28.20 -5.65 -4.43
C ASP A 130 27.54 -4.27 -4.27
N ARG A 131 26.28 -4.10 -4.69
CA ARG A 131 25.54 -2.83 -4.66
C ARG A 131 24.24 -2.95 -3.85
N THR A 132 23.83 -1.85 -3.24
CA THR A 132 22.54 -1.76 -2.56
C THR A 132 21.40 -1.66 -3.57
N ARG A 133 20.41 -2.55 -3.47
CA ARG A 133 19.13 -2.43 -4.19
C ARG A 133 18.20 -1.52 -3.40
N VAL A 134 17.59 -0.53 -4.06
CA VAL A 134 16.72 0.44 -3.39
C VAL A 134 15.38 0.54 -4.10
N GLY A 135 14.29 0.41 -3.34
CA GLY A 135 12.94 0.66 -3.82
C GLY A 135 12.12 1.50 -2.86
N ILE A 136 11.03 2.07 -3.36
CA ILE A 136 10.00 2.70 -2.53
C ILE A 136 8.78 1.78 -2.49
N ASN A 137 8.44 1.33 -1.29
CA ASN A 137 7.19 0.63 -1.02
C ASN A 137 6.07 1.65 -0.79
N VAL A 138 4.95 1.50 -1.49
CA VAL A 138 3.74 2.31 -1.30
C VAL A 138 2.57 1.37 -1.32
N ASP A 139 1.92 1.20 -0.18
CA ASP A 139 0.85 0.24 -0.02
C ASP A 139 -0.46 0.96 0.21
N TYR A 140 -1.56 0.35 -0.22
CA TYR A 140 -2.90 0.89 -0.09
C TYR A 140 -3.79 -0.14 0.59
N VAL A 141 -4.65 0.34 1.48
CA VAL A 141 -5.55 -0.51 2.26
C VAL A 141 -6.98 0.00 2.16
N LEU A 142 -7.96 -0.87 2.38
CA LEU A 142 -9.36 -0.45 2.55
C LEU A 142 -9.52 0.66 3.59
N GLY A 143 -10.37 1.64 3.33
CA GLY A 143 -10.50 2.84 4.17
C GLY A 143 -10.96 2.56 5.60
N TRP A 144 -11.62 1.43 5.84
CA TRP A 144 -12.09 1.02 7.16
C TRP A 144 -11.05 0.23 7.98
N LEU A 145 -9.87 -0.04 7.41
CA LEU A 145 -8.75 -0.67 8.12
C LEU A 145 -7.78 0.38 8.67
N ARG A 146 -7.11 0.03 9.76
CA ARG A 146 -6.07 0.86 10.36
C ARG A 146 -4.84 0.87 9.45
N GLN A 147 -4.27 2.05 9.20
CA GLN A 147 -2.99 2.18 8.49
C GLN A 147 -1.82 1.67 9.34
N GLU A 148 -0.81 1.06 8.73
CA GLU A 148 0.45 0.73 9.41
C GLU A 148 1.22 1.99 9.78
N GLU A 149 1.25 2.98 8.88
CA GLU A 149 1.83 4.29 9.13
C GLU A 149 0.76 5.35 9.45
N ASN A 150 0.98 6.12 10.52
CA ASN A 150 0.07 7.19 10.95
C ASN A 150 0.20 8.46 10.10
N GLN A 151 -0.36 8.43 8.90
CA GLN A 151 -0.27 9.54 7.92
C GLN A 151 -0.71 10.90 8.49
N TYR A 152 -1.79 10.92 9.28
CA TYR A 152 -2.37 12.13 9.86
C TYR A 152 -1.48 12.86 10.86
N LEU A 153 -0.53 12.16 11.49
CA LEU A 153 0.36 12.74 12.50
C LEU A 153 1.70 13.15 11.90
N SER A 154 2.00 12.72 10.67
CA SER A 154 3.26 12.99 9.98
C SER A 154 3.33 14.38 9.35
N TYR A 155 2.18 15.04 9.15
CA TYR A 155 2.09 16.33 8.46
C TYR A 155 1.21 17.31 9.23
N SER A 156 1.57 18.59 9.19
CA SER A 156 0.70 19.68 9.60
C SER A 156 -0.48 19.86 8.63
N LEU A 157 -1.57 20.48 9.10
CA LEU A 157 -2.72 20.78 8.23
C LEU A 157 -2.34 21.66 7.03
N ASP A 158 -1.40 22.61 7.20
CA ASP A 158 -0.95 23.47 6.11
C ASP A 158 -0.16 22.70 5.04
N GLU A 159 0.68 21.76 5.45
CA GLU A 159 1.36 20.86 4.52
C GLU A 159 0.36 20.01 3.74
N VAL A 160 -0.65 19.44 4.42
CA VAL A 160 -1.68 18.64 3.76
C VAL A 160 -2.52 19.50 2.80
N ARG A 161 -2.92 20.72 3.19
CA ARG A 161 -3.66 21.66 2.32
C ARG A 161 -2.90 21.98 1.02
N ALA A 162 -1.57 21.99 1.05
CA ALA A 162 -0.74 22.24 -0.12
C ALA A 162 -0.62 21.02 -1.07
N MET A 163 -1.06 19.83 -0.65
CA MET A 163 -1.04 18.62 -1.48
C MET A 163 -2.28 18.55 -2.40
N PRO A 164 -2.23 17.81 -3.52
CA PRO A 164 -3.42 17.53 -4.32
C PRO A 164 -4.53 16.87 -3.49
N GLU A 165 -5.79 17.22 -3.72
CA GLU A 165 -6.93 16.70 -2.94
C GLU A 165 -6.95 15.16 -2.88
N ARG A 166 -6.60 14.48 -3.97
CA ARG A 166 -6.51 13.01 -3.98
C ARG A 166 -5.52 12.49 -2.94
N VAL A 167 -4.39 13.16 -2.76
CA VAL A 167 -3.38 12.80 -1.74
C VAL A 167 -3.91 13.10 -0.35
N GLN A 168 -4.58 14.24 -0.15
CA GLN A 168 -5.21 14.57 1.13
C GLN A 168 -6.16 13.44 1.58
N ARG A 169 -7.02 12.98 0.66
CA ARG A 169 -7.93 11.85 0.90
C ARG A 169 -7.17 10.53 1.17
N LEU A 170 -6.11 10.23 0.41
CA LEU A 170 -5.27 9.05 0.63
C LEU A 170 -4.51 9.07 1.96
N LEU A 171 -4.11 10.24 2.46
CA LEU A 171 -3.57 10.39 3.81
C LEU A 171 -4.62 10.15 4.90
N GLY A 172 -5.86 9.86 4.48
CA GLY A 172 -6.94 9.37 5.30
C GLY A 172 -7.94 10.45 5.73
N TYR A 173 -7.86 11.67 5.17
CA TYR A 173 -8.82 12.73 5.46
C TYR A 173 -10.23 12.44 4.89
N GLU A 174 -10.39 11.33 4.16
CA GLU A 174 -11.67 10.77 3.77
C GLU A 174 -12.21 9.81 4.83
N PRO A 175 -13.50 9.91 5.24
CA PRO A 175 -14.13 8.88 6.05
C PRO A 175 -14.04 7.49 5.41
N GLY A 176 -13.55 6.52 6.15
CA GLY A 176 -13.25 5.18 5.64
C GLY A 176 -14.47 4.29 5.39
N ALA A 177 -15.58 4.55 6.11
CA ALA A 177 -16.87 3.89 5.99
C ALA A 177 -17.96 4.67 6.77
N TYR A 178 -19.17 4.08 6.88
CA TYR A 178 -20.36 4.68 7.50
C TYR A 178 -20.16 5.40 8.84
N ALA A 179 -19.23 4.96 9.68
CA ALA A 179 -18.97 5.60 10.97
C ALA A 179 -17.48 5.56 11.34
N LEU A 180 -16.60 5.55 10.35
CA LEU A 180 -15.16 5.40 10.55
C LEU A 180 -14.41 6.59 9.94
N GLY A 181 -13.52 7.19 10.73
CA GLY A 181 -12.65 8.29 10.27
C GLY A 181 -13.31 9.67 10.25
N TYR A 182 -14.42 9.90 10.98
CA TYR A 182 -15.03 11.23 11.10
C TYR A 182 -14.47 12.02 12.31
N LEU A 183 -14.73 13.34 12.30
CA LEU A 183 -14.54 14.26 13.42
C LEU A 183 -15.88 14.61 14.07
N ASP A 184 -15.87 14.97 15.36
CA ASP A 184 -16.96 15.65 16.08
C ASP A 184 -18.39 15.15 15.74
N GLY A 185 -18.60 13.83 15.77
CA GLY A 185 -19.92 13.25 15.54
C GLY A 185 -20.37 13.23 14.07
N GLY A 186 -19.48 12.88 13.13
CA GLY A 186 -19.83 12.59 11.74
C GLY A 186 -19.32 13.61 10.71
N ARG A 187 -18.60 14.65 11.15
CA ARG A 187 -18.01 15.66 10.27
C ARG A 187 -16.82 15.06 9.50
N SER A 188 -16.74 15.32 8.20
CA SER A 188 -15.60 14.86 7.40
C SER A 188 -14.29 15.59 7.81
N PRO A 189 -13.15 14.89 7.95
CA PRO A 189 -11.86 15.54 8.19
C PRO A 189 -11.46 16.52 7.08
N MET A 190 -11.95 16.34 5.84
CA MET A 190 -11.74 17.29 4.74
C MET A 190 -12.19 18.72 5.10
N THR A 191 -13.14 18.90 6.01
CA THR A 191 -13.58 20.23 6.46
C THR A 191 -12.47 21.04 7.14
N LEU A 192 -11.47 20.37 7.73
CA LEU A 192 -10.28 21.05 8.26
C LEU A 192 -9.40 21.65 7.16
N LEU A 193 -9.46 21.11 5.95
CA LEU A 193 -8.60 21.51 4.82
C LEU A 193 -9.27 22.56 3.94
N THR A 194 -10.57 22.41 3.67
CA THR A 194 -11.32 23.29 2.75
C THR A 194 -11.91 24.52 3.42
N GLY A 195 -11.91 24.58 4.76
CA GLY A 195 -12.56 25.66 5.52
C GLY A 195 -14.09 25.67 5.38
N GLY A 196 -14.65 24.67 4.69
CA GLY A 196 -16.09 24.52 4.47
C GLY A 196 -16.77 23.84 5.65
N ASN A 197 -17.91 24.39 6.06
CA ASN A 197 -18.84 23.74 6.97
C ASN A 197 -19.69 22.74 6.15
N GLU A 198 -19.07 21.74 5.54
CA GLU A 198 -19.82 20.63 4.98
C GLU A 198 -20.46 19.91 6.17
N GLY A 199 -21.74 20.19 6.39
CA GLY A 199 -22.55 19.48 7.38
C GLY A 199 -22.53 17.97 7.13
N PHE A 200 -23.06 17.20 8.07
CA PHE A 200 -23.19 15.74 8.02
C PHE A 200 -23.21 15.20 6.58
N GLN A 201 -22.11 14.58 6.14
CA GLN A 201 -22.14 13.91 4.85
C GLN A 201 -23.07 12.71 5.02
N THR A 202 -24.14 12.69 4.23
CA THR A 202 -24.98 11.51 4.11
C THR A 202 -24.10 10.39 3.58
N PHE A 203 -24.02 9.31 4.35
CA PHE A 203 -23.30 8.10 3.99
C PHE A 203 -24.02 7.35 2.87
N ALA A 204 -24.10 7.96 1.69
CA ALA A 204 -24.51 7.27 0.49
C ALA A 204 -23.27 6.50 -0.02
N PRO A 205 -23.35 5.17 -0.20
CA PRO A 205 -22.31 4.46 -0.93
C PRO A 205 -22.22 5.06 -2.34
N ARG A 206 -20.99 5.37 -2.78
CA ARG A 206 -20.70 5.81 -4.16
C ARG A 206 -20.72 4.62 -5.11
#